data_AF-A0A9E3D346-F1
#
_entry.id   AF-A0A9E3D346-F1
#
_cell.length_a   1.000
_cell.length_b   1.000
_cell.length_c   1.000
_cell.angle_alpha   90.00
_cell.angle_beta   90.00
_cell.angle_gamma   90.00
#
_symmetry.space_group_name_H-M   'P 1'
#
loop_
_entity.id
_entity.type
_entity.pdbx_description
1 polymer ?
#
loop_
_entity_poly.entity_id
_entity_poly.type
_entity_poly.pdbx_seq_one_letter_code
_entity_poly.pdbx_strand_id
1 'polypeptide(L)'
;VLATKLWDRIHWGDSKQFRRALVAWLVFIPLNVLTVLACYWLLRLLEIRAHLAALTALAWLLGTTVLPYAQVPFQNNQVLLFVTLSYACVLARARTGKPLYGVLSGAAAGFALLVRATAAIHVLTIGLFLLLSLWVEKERKQAALRALASWAVGFLPLAILGRLFDFARYGSLWTTGQTVWLQHINSDPLFAGLPLLPQGFPFTNDASVGVVGVLFSPAKSVFIYDPLLLPCLIVAWIAWRDLGPYVRGLILLGLLNLALHVAMTSRLDFWHGDGAWGARYHVTSVDLLLIPLMALLVRAAWLRYAPARWGARAILTAGIAVQAAAVCLPFGVEFLEEVVQLQRPCAQEFWDSRLDFRLGNRVRNLSCLVTGSNLAGCPAAVIAATSHSSTVCLEDVQALQRDFHWAFYPFAPRAGPKTFAFELGTWSLSLILAIGATAFATVCYAASSARAAAAGADGVETALTGLKRRAVER
;
A
#
# COMPACT_ATOMS: atom_id res chain seq x y z
N VAL A 1 -23.65 19.71 1.22
CA VAL A 1 -24.94 20.42 1.45
C VAL A 1 -25.87 19.62 2.34
N LEU A 2 -26.23 18.37 2.01
CA LEU A 2 -27.09 17.54 2.88
C LEU A 2 -26.41 17.20 4.22
N ALA A 3 -25.13 16.81 4.19
CA ALA A 3 -24.34 16.52 5.38
C ALA A 3 -24.17 17.74 6.32
N THR A 4 -24.07 18.95 5.76
CA THR A 4 -24.02 20.20 6.53
C THR A 4 -25.38 20.59 7.12
N LYS A 5 -26.50 20.25 6.47
CA LYS A 5 -27.83 20.47 7.06
C LYS A 5 -28.16 19.47 8.18
N LEU A 6 -27.64 18.24 8.10
CA LEU A 6 -27.74 17.26 9.19
C LEU A 6 -26.92 17.72 10.43
N TRP A 7 -25.81 18.43 10.18
CA TRP A 7 -24.88 18.93 11.19
C TRP A 7 -25.46 20.04 12.08
N ASP A 8 -26.16 21.01 11.50
CA ASP A 8 -26.79 22.11 12.25
C ASP A 8 -27.78 21.59 13.31
N ARG A 9 -28.34 20.39 13.09
CA ARG A 9 -29.25 19.72 14.03
C ARG A 9 -28.56 18.89 15.12
N ILE A 10 -27.27 18.56 14.97
CA ILE A 10 -26.58 17.57 15.82
C ILE A 10 -25.52 18.21 16.74
N HIS A 11 -25.10 19.46 16.52
CA HIS A 11 -24.18 20.20 17.41
C HIS A 11 -22.90 19.40 17.79
N TRP A 12 -22.41 18.58 16.88
CA TRP A 12 -21.07 18.01 16.97
C TRP A 12 -20.08 19.07 16.44
N GLY A 13 -18.82 19.08 16.89
CA GLY A 13 -17.90 20.24 16.89
C GLY A 13 -17.64 21.04 15.59
N ASP A 14 -16.41 20.97 15.04
CA ASP A 14 -15.98 21.75 13.86
C ASP A 14 -16.37 21.06 12.54
N SER A 15 -17.04 21.79 11.64
CA SER A 15 -17.48 21.30 10.32
C SER A 15 -16.35 20.69 9.48
N LYS A 16 -15.10 21.13 9.67
CA LYS A 16 -13.91 20.59 8.98
C LYS A 16 -13.58 19.19 9.48
N GLN A 17 -13.69 18.95 10.79
CA GLN A 17 -13.43 17.64 11.40
C GLN A 17 -14.48 16.62 10.98
N PHE A 18 -15.75 17.02 10.90
CA PHE A 18 -16.81 16.15 10.43
C PHE A 18 -16.64 15.72 8.97
N ARG A 19 -16.28 16.65 8.07
CA ARG A 19 -15.99 16.31 6.66
C ARG A 19 -14.84 15.33 6.56
N ARG A 20 -13.77 15.52 7.34
CA ARG A 20 -12.64 14.58 7.39
C ARG A 20 -13.08 13.19 7.84
N ALA A 21 -13.88 13.11 8.91
CA ALA A 21 -14.46 11.85 9.38
C ALA A 21 -15.35 11.19 8.30
N LEU A 22 -16.24 11.94 7.66
CA LEU A 22 -17.09 11.41 6.59
C LEU A 22 -16.28 10.81 5.43
N VAL A 23 -15.27 11.53 4.95
CA VAL A 23 -14.41 11.05 3.85
C VAL A 23 -13.62 9.81 4.30
N ALA A 24 -13.09 9.81 5.51
CA ALA A 24 -12.43 8.66 6.09
C ALA A 24 -13.32 7.40 6.11
N TRP A 25 -14.51 7.53 6.70
CA TRP A 25 -15.42 6.41 6.91
C TRP A 25 -16.10 5.91 5.64
N LEU A 26 -16.45 6.82 4.71
CA LEU A 26 -17.17 6.45 3.50
C LEU A 26 -16.28 6.15 2.30
N VAL A 27 -15.01 6.60 2.32
CA VAL A 27 -14.10 6.44 1.18
C VAL A 27 -12.88 5.62 1.57
N PHE A 28 -12.07 6.09 2.52
CA PHE A 28 -10.79 5.45 2.80
C PHE A 28 -10.93 4.07 3.45
N ILE A 29 -11.79 3.91 4.45
CA ILE A 29 -12.00 2.60 5.09
C ILE A 29 -12.53 1.56 4.07
N PRO A 30 -13.60 1.83 3.29
CA PRO A 30 -14.07 0.89 2.28
C PRO A 30 -13.02 0.54 1.24
N LEU A 31 -12.24 1.52 0.76
CA LEU A 31 -11.17 1.26 -0.22
C LEU A 31 -10.10 0.32 0.35
N ASN A 32 -9.67 0.53 1.59
CA ASN A 32 -8.70 -0.36 2.25
C ASN A 32 -9.25 -1.78 2.46
N VAL A 33 -10.52 -1.91 2.85
CA VAL A 33 -11.19 -3.23 2.95
C VAL A 33 -11.22 -3.91 1.59
N LEU A 34 -11.60 -3.18 0.53
CA LEU A 34 -11.60 -3.70 -0.83
C LEU A 34 -10.20 -4.13 -1.28
N THR A 35 -9.13 -3.45 -0.85
CA THR A 35 -7.74 -3.84 -1.16
C THR A 35 -7.44 -5.24 -0.63
N VAL A 36 -7.83 -5.52 0.62
CA VAL A 36 -7.63 -6.84 1.25
C VAL A 36 -8.49 -7.91 0.58
N LEU A 37 -9.73 -7.57 0.22
CA LEU A 37 -10.62 -8.48 -0.51
C LEU A 37 -10.12 -8.77 -1.94
N ALA A 38 -9.52 -7.79 -2.61
CA ALA A 38 -8.91 -7.97 -3.92
C ALA A 38 -7.68 -8.90 -3.83
N CYS A 39 -6.86 -8.76 -2.80
CA CYS A 39 -5.77 -9.69 -2.49
C CYS A 39 -6.30 -11.12 -2.29
N TYR A 40 -7.31 -11.29 -1.41
CA TYR A 40 -7.95 -12.59 -1.21
C TYR A 40 -8.48 -13.18 -2.52
N TRP A 41 -9.18 -12.39 -3.34
CA TRP A 41 -9.73 -12.86 -4.62
C TRP A 41 -8.63 -13.27 -5.61
N LEU A 42 -7.56 -12.50 -5.73
CA LEU A 42 -6.40 -12.86 -6.56
C LEU A 42 -5.79 -14.19 -6.10
N LEU A 43 -5.61 -14.39 -4.79
CA LEU A 43 -5.11 -15.64 -4.22
C LEU A 43 -6.03 -16.83 -4.54
N ARG A 44 -7.35 -16.64 -4.50
CA ARG A 44 -8.32 -17.67 -4.91
C ARG A 44 -8.21 -18.03 -6.39
N LEU A 45 -7.96 -17.05 -7.27
CA LEU A 45 -7.75 -17.28 -8.70
C LEU A 45 -6.42 -18.00 -9.00
N LEU A 46 -5.44 -17.87 -8.10
CA LEU A 46 -4.21 -18.66 -8.07
C LEU A 46 -4.41 -20.07 -7.46
N GLU A 47 -5.67 -20.49 -7.25
CA GLU A 47 -6.06 -21.80 -6.72
C GLU A 47 -5.55 -22.07 -5.28
N ILE A 48 -5.26 -21.01 -4.52
CA ILE A 48 -4.92 -21.14 -3.12
C ILE A 48 -6.20 -21.47 -2.33
N ARG A 49 -6.11 -22.47 -1.45
CA ARG A 49 -7.22 -22.91 -0.59
C ARG A 49 -7.81 -21.73 0.20
N ALA A 50 -9.13 -21.71 0.36
CA ALA A 50 -9.88 -20.59 0.95
C ALA A 50 -9.31 -20.06 2.27
N HIS A 51 -9.13 -20.95 3.26
CA HIS A 51 -8.59 -20.59 4.57
C HIS A 51 -7.17 -20.03 4.47
N LEU A 52 -6.33 -20.61 3.62
CA LEU A 52 -4.95 -20.17 3.44
C LEU A 52 -4.90 -18.81 2.74
N ALA A 53 -5.74 -18.58 1.73
CA ALA A 53 -5.87 -17.29 1.06
C ALA A 53 -6.34 -16.19 2.04
N ALA A 54 -7.31 -16.50 2.91
CA ALA A 54 -7.80 -15.56 3.92
C ALA A 54 -6.71 -15.23 4.95
N LEU A 55 -6.04 -16.25 5.51
CA LEU A 55 -4.92 -16.05 6.43
C LEU A 55 -3.78 -15.27 5.78
N THR A 56 -3.50 -15.52 4.50
CA THR A 56 -2.47 -14.80 3.74
C THR A 56 -2.84 -13.34 3.54
N ALA A 57 -4.08 -13.04 3.15
CA ALA A 57 -4.54 -11.66 2.99
C ALA A 57 -4.52 -10.87 4.31
N LEU A 58 -4.86 -11.53 5.43
CA LEU A 58 -4.76 -10.93 6.76
C LEU A 58 -3.30 -10.75 7.22
N ALA A 59 -2.45 -11.76 7.03
CA ALA A 59 -1.03 -11.66 7.35
C ALA A 59 -0.32 -10.60 6.49
N TRP A 60 -0.73 -10.45 5.24
CA TRP A 60 -0.26 -9.39 4.35
C TRP A 60 -0.70 -8.02 4.87
N LEU A 61 -1.99 -7.81 5.16
CA LEU A 61 -2.47 -6.57 5.78
C LEU A 61 -1.66 -6.23 7.04
N LEU A 62 -1.58 -7.15 7.99
CA LEU A 62 -1.03 -6.89 9.32
C LEU A 62 0.50 -6.86 9.36
N GLY A 63 1.17 -7.51 8.40
CA GLY A 63 2.61 -7.73 8.40
C GLY A 63 3.39 -6.84 7.41
N THR A 64 2.71 -6.08 6.56
CA THR A 64 3.33 -5.17 5.58
C THR A 64 2.85 -3.73 5.75
N THR A 65 3.48 -2.83 5.01
CA THR A 65 3.17 -1.40 5.02
C THR A 65 1.73 -1.08 4.59
N VAL A 66 0.94 -2.05 4.10
CA VAL A 66 -0.51 -1.88 3.84
C VAL A 66 -1.25 -1.35 5.08
N LEU A 67 -0.95 -1.86 6.28
CA LEU A 67 -1.60 -1.43 7.52
C LEU A 67 -1.33 0.04 7.88
N PRO A 68 -0.08 0.52 8.00
CA PRO A 68 0.16 1.93 8.27
C PRO A 68 -0.39 2.85 7.16
N TYR A 69 -0.35 2.42 5.89
CA TYR A 69 -0.97 3.18 4.81
C TYR A 69 -2.51 3.09 4.78
N ALA A 70 -3.13 2.21 5.57
CA ALA A 70 -4.56 2.23 5.79
C ALA A 70 -4.98 3.35 6.76
N GLN A 71 -4.06 3.81 7.62
CA GLN A 71 -4.32 4.94 8.52
C GLN A 71 -4.13 6.30 7.86
N VAL A 72 -3.25 6.37 6.87
CA VAL A 72 -2.92 7.63 6.19
C VAL A 72 -3.72 7.75 4.91
N PRO A 73 -4.38 8.89 4.62
CA PRO A 73 -5.16 9.09 3.39
C PRO A 73 -4.26 9.30 2.16
N PHE A 74 -3.19 8.51 2.02
CA PHE A 74 -2.35 8.47 0.84
C PHE A 74 -2.96 7.60 -0.25
N GLN A 75 -2.58 7.90 -1.48
CA GLN A 75 -3.06 7.26 -2.69
C GLN A 75 -2.52 5.84 -2.89
N ASN A 76 -1.54 5.41 -2.10
CA ASN A 76 -0.83 4.12 -2.24
C ASN A 76 -1.77 2.91 -2.22
N ASN A 77 -2.63 2.80 -1.19
CA ASN A 77 -3.56 1.66 -1.08
C ASN A 77 -4.68 1.71 -2.12
N GLN A 78 -5.03 2.89 -2.63
CA GLN A 78 -5.98 3.04 -3.73
C GLN A 78 -5.40 2.54 -5.05
N VAL A 79 -4.15 2.91 -5.36
CA VAL A 79 -3.44 2.37 -6.53
C VAL A 79 -3.29 0.86 -6.40
N LEU A 80 -2.89 0.37 -5.21
CA LEU A 80 -2.75 -1.06 -4.91
C LEU A 80 -4.06 -1.83 -5.13
N LEU A 81 -5.20 -1.31 -4.69
CA LEU A 81 -6.53 -1.88 -4.95
C LEU A 81 -6.75 -2.10 -6.46
N PHE A 82 -6.65 -1.03 -7.23
CA PHE A 82 -6.98 -1.06 -8.65
C PHE A 82 -5.99 -1.91 -9.46
N VAL A 83 -4.70 -1.87 -9.10
CA VAL A 83 -3.68 -2.71 -9.73
C VAL A 83 -3.95 -4.19 -9.40
N THR A 84 -4.22 -4.53 -8.15
CA THR A 84 -4.53 -5.92 -7.73
C THR A 84 -5.79 -6.43 -8.41
N LEU A 85 -6.86 -5.64 -8.46
CA LEU A 85 -8.08 -5.97 -9.21
C LEU A 85 -7.81 -6.18 -10.70
N SER A 86 -6.92 -5.38 -11.30
CA SER A 86 -6.58 -5.52 -12.70
C SER A 86 -5.88 -6.86 -12.98
N TYR A 87 -4.88 -7.23 -12.17
CA TYR A 87 -4.23 -8.55 -12.23
C TYR A 87 -5.23 -9.70 -12.00
N ALA A 88 -6.09 -9.57 -10.99
CA ALA A 88 -7.14 -10.55 -10.71
C ALA A 88 -8.09 -10.72 -11.90
N CYS A 89 -8.54 -9.63 -12.51
CA CYS A 89 -9.39 -9.66 -13.70
C CYS A 89 -8.69 -10.26 -14.93
N VAL A 90 -7.38 -10.02 -15.14
CA VAL A 90 -6.62 -10.71 -16.20
C VAL A 90 -6.67 -12.23 -15.97
N LEU A 91 -6.44 -12.67 -14.74
CA LEU A 91 -6.45 -14.10 -14.41
C LEU A 91 -7.87 -14.69 -14.49
N ALA A 92 -8.89 -13.98 -14.00
CA ALA A 92 -10.29 -14.39 -14.10
C ALA A 92 -10.74 -14.54 -15.56
N ARG A 93 -10.27 -13.66 -16.46
CA ARG A 93 -10.48 -13.82 -17.90
C ARG A 93 -9.86 -15.11 -18.41
N ALA A 94 -8.59 -15.39 -18.07
CA ALA A 94 -7.92 -16.62 -18.49
C ALA A 94 -8.66 -17.87 -17.99
N ARG A 95 -9.19 -17.84 -16.76
CA ARG A 95 -9.94 -18.98 -16.19
C ARG A 95 -11.34 -19.18 -16.77
N THR A 96 -12.02 -18.11 -17.17
CA THR A 96 -13.46 -18.17 -17.53
C THR A 96 -13.73 -17.93 -19.01
N GLY A 97 -12.76 -17.43 -19.77
CA GLY A 97 -12.93 -16.98 -21.16
C GLY A 97 -13.81 -15.73 -21.34
N LYS A 98 -14.37 -15.16 -20.26
CA LYS A 98 -15.35 -14.06 -20.37
C LYS A 98 -14.65 -12.72 -20.69
N PRO A 99 -15.01 -12.03 -21.79
CA PRO A 99 -14.37 -10.77 -22.19
C PRO A 99 -14.64 -9.62 -21.21
N LEU A 100 -15.72 -9.69 -20.43
CA LEU A 100 -16.05 -8.72 -19.39
C LEU A 100 -14.87 -8.52 -18.42
N TYR A 101 -14.17 -9.58 -18.03
CA TYR A 101 -13.00 -9.46 -17.15
C TYR A 101 -11.82 -8.75 -17.83
N GLY A 102 -11.70 -8.83 -19.15
CA GLY A 102 -10.75 -8.00 -19.90
C GLY A 102 -11.08 -6.51 -19.78
N VAL A 103 -12.35 -6.15 -19.99
CA VAL A 103 -12.85 -4.77 -19.81
C VAL A 103 -12.65 -4.28 -18.38
N LEU A 104 -13.02 -5.09 -17.38
CA LEU A 104 -12.84 -4.73 -15.97
C LEU A 104 -11.37 -4.59 -15.58
N SER A 105 -10.49 -5.43 -16.14
CA SER A 105 -9.04 -5.29 -15.96
C SER A 105 -8.52 -3.97 -16.51
N GLY A 106 -8.91 -3.62 -17.74
CA GLY A 106 -8.56 -2.36 -18.37
C GLY A 106 -9.08 -1.16 -17.58
N ALA A 107 -10.35 -1.21 -17.15
CA ALA A 107 -10.96 -0.15 -16.36
C ALA A 107 -10.24 0.05 -15.01
N ALA A 108 -9.91 -1.03 -14.30
CA ALA A 108 -9.13 -0.94 -13.07
C ALA A 108 -7.73 -0.34 -13.31
N ALA A 109 -7.06 -0.74 -14.39
CA ALA A 109 -5.77 -0.15 -14.78
C ALA A 109 -5.90 1.36 -15.10
N GLY A 110 -6.99 1.77 -15.75
CA GLY A 110 -7.31 3.17 -16.02
C GLY A 110 -7.57 3.98 -14.75
N PHE A 111 -8.33 3.43 -13.79
CA PHE A 111 -8.53 4.05 -12.48
C PHE A 111 -7.23 4.23 -11.70
N ALA A 112 -6.32 3.25 -11.73
CA ALA A 112 -5.01 3.39 -11.12
C ALA A 112 -4.24 4.59 -11.69
N LEU A 113 -4.31 4.81 -13.01
CA LEU A 113 -3.68 5.93 -13.69
C LEU A 113 -4.33 7.28 -13.33
N LEU A 114 -5.66 7.31 -13.16
CA LEU A 114 -6.39 8.49 -12.69
C LEU A 114 -6.00 8.90 -11.27
N VAL A 115 -5.77 7.92 -10.39
CA VAL A 115 -5.33 8.17 -9.01
C VAL A 115 -3.90 8.72 -8.99
N ARG A 116 -3.00 8.17 -9.82
CA ARG A 116 -1.59 8.57 -9.84
C ARG A 116 -0.95 8.29 -11.20
N ALA A 117 -0.33 9.32 -11.80
CA ALA A 117 0.35 9.19 -13.10
C ALA A 117 1.48 8.14 -13.11
N THR A 118 2.19 7.94 -11.99
CA THR A 118 3.25 6.92 -11.89
C THR A 118 2.70 5.50 -12.01
N ALA A 119 1.38 5.29 -11.87
CA ALA A 119 0.75 4.00 -12.10
C ALA A 119 0.87 3.51 -13.54
N ALA A 120 1.35 4.33 -14.48
CA ALA A 120 1.74 3.90 -15.83
C ALA A 120 2.68 2.69 -15.80
N ILE A 121 3.60 2.60 -14.83
CA ILE A 121 4.48 1.44 -14.66
C ILE A 121 3.66 0.19 -14.29
N HIS A 122 2.65 0.33 -13.42
CA HIS A 122 1.73 -0.77 -13.12
C HIS A 122 0.92 -1.20 -14.35
N VAL A 123 0.37 -0.24 -15.11
CA VAL A 123 -0.36 -0.50 -16.36
C VAL A 123 0.50 -1.29 -17.34
N LEU A 124 1.77 -0.91 -17.50
CA LEU A 124 2.72 -1.66 -18.33
C LEU A 124 2.82 -3.12 -17.87
N THR A 125 3.09 -3.36 -16.59
CA THR A 125 3.25 -4.73 -16.08
C THR A 125 1.96 -5.55 -16.12
N ILE A 126 0.79 -4.93 -15.96
CA ILE A 126 -0.52 -5.55 -16.17
C ILE A 126 -0.69 -5.96 -17.63
N GLY A 127 -0.33 -5.08 -18.57
CA GLY A 127 -0.36 -5.38 -20.01
C GLY A 127 0.56 -6.55 -20.36
N LEU A 128 1.77 -6.58 -19.81
CA LEU A 128 2.69 -7.71 -19.94
C LEU A 128 2.11 -8.99 -19.33
N PHE A 129 1.41 -8.91 -18.20
CA PHE A 129 0.73 -10.05 -17.58
C PHE A 129 -0.44 -10.56 -18.43
N LEU A 130 -1.18 -9.66 -19.08
CA LEU A 130 -2.19 -10.02 -20.07
C LEU A 130 -1.55 -10.79 -21.23
N LEU A 131 -0.44 -10.31 -21.79
CA LEU A 131 0.30 -11.03 -22.84
C LEU A 131 0.80 -12.39 -22.36
N LEU A 132 1.36 -12.47 -21.15
CA LEU A 132 1.75 -13.73 -20.53
C LEU A 132 0.55 -14.69 -20.43
N SER A 133 -0.61 -14.20 -19.99
CA SER A 133 -1.80 -15.04 -19.86
C SER A 133 -2.25 -15.63 -21.21
N LEU A 134 -2.17 -14.84 -22.29
CA LEU A 134 -2.49 -15.30 -23.64
C LEU A 134 -1.48 -16.33 -24.16
N TRP A 135 -0.20 -16.14 -23.82
CA TRP A 135 0.86 -17.07 -24.17
C TRP A 135 0.73 -18.40 -23.43
N VAL A 136 0.46 -18.37 -22.12
CA VAL A 136 0.24 -19.59 -21.30
C VAL A 136 -0.95 -20.40 -21.81
N GLU A 137 -2.05 -19.74 -22.14
CA GLU A 137 -3.27 -20.39 -22.65
C GLU A 137 -3.15 -20.80 -24.14
N LYS A 138 -2.07 -20.41 -24.84
CA LYS A 138 -1.85 -20.66 -26.27
C LYS A 138 -3.02 -20.20 -27.14
N GLU A 139 -3.57 -19.04 -26.80
CA GLU A 139 -4.76 -18.48 -27.46
C GLU A 139 -4.53 -18.24 -28.96
N ARG A 140 -5.56 -18.51 -29.77
CA ARG A 140 -5.50 -18.23 -31.21
C ARG A 140 -5.42 -16.71 -31.42
N LYS A 141 -4.76 -16.27 -32.50
CA LYS A 141 -4.58 -14.83 -32.83
C LYS A 141 -5.88 -14.01 -32.69
N GLN A 142 -7.01 -14.54 -33.17
CA GLN A 142 -8.30 -13.86 -33.08
C GLN A 142 -8.80 -13.69 -31.62
N ALA A 143 -8.65 -14.72 -30.78
CA ALA A 143 -9.02 -14.65 -29.38
C ALA A 143 -8.10 -13.71 -28.59
N ALA A 144 -6.79 -13.73 -28.90
CA ALA A 144 -5.83 -12.78 -28.35
C ALA A 144 -6.17 -11.33 -28.70
N LEU A 145 -6.51 -11.04 -29.97
CA LEU A 145 -6.95 -9.71 -30.39
C LEU A 145 -8.22 -9.26 -29.67
N ARG A 146 -9.20 -10.15 -29.48
CA ARG A 146 -10.41 -9.84 -28.69
C ARG A 146 -10.08 -9.54 -27.24
N ALA A 147 -9.15 -10.27 -26.63
CA ALA A 147 -8.72 -10.00 -25.26
C ALA A 147 -8.04 -8.62 -25.14
N LEU A 148 -7.12 -8.30 -26.04
CA LEU A 148 -6.47 -6.98 -26.10
C LEU A 148 -7.46 -5.85 -26.34
N ALA A 149 -8.41 -6.05 -27.28
CA ALA A 149 -9.46 -5.08 -27.54
C ALA A 149 -10.36 -4.87 -26.32
N SER A 150 -10.78 -5.95 -25.64
CA SER A 150 -11.59 -5.85 -24.42
C SER A 150 -10.86 -5.07 -23.31
N TRP A 151 -9.56 -5.31 -23.14
CA TRP A 151 -8.75 -4.56 -22.19
C TRP A 151 -8.61 -3.08 -22.58
N ALA A 152 -8.35 -2.79 -23.86
CA ALA A 152 -8.27 -1.42 -24.37
C ALA A 152 -9.59 -0.66 -24.20
N VAL A 153 -10.74 -1.30 -24.43
CA VAL A 153 -12.08 -0.72 -24.23
C VAL A 153 -12.29 -0.28 -22.79
N GLY A 154 -11.79 -1.03 -21.81
CA GLY A 154 -11.85 -0.61 -20.41
C GLY A 154 -10.84 0.48 -20.05
N PHE A 155 -9.62 0.38 -20.58
CA PHE A 155 -8.50 1.26 -20.22
C PHE A 155 -8.56 2.65 -20.85
N LEU A 156 -8.75 2.71 -22.18
CA LEU A 156 -8.59 3.95 -22.95
C LEU A 156 -9.57 5.05 -22.52
N PRO A 157 -10.86 4.81 -22.26
CA PRO A 157 -11.78 5.89 -21.86
C PRO A 157 -11.33 6.59 -20.59
N LEU A 158 -10.84 5.85 -19.60
CA LEU A 158 -10.37 6.41 -18.32
C LEU A 158 -9.01 7.09 -18.46
N ALA A 159 -8.10 6.51 -19.25
CA ALA A 159 -6.81 7.14 -19.53
C ALA A 159 -6.99 8.48 -20.27
N ILE A 160 -7.86 8.51 -21.28
CA ILE A 160 -8.23 9.72 -22.02
C ILE A 160 -8.90 10.73 -21.10
N LEU A 161 -9.85 10.30 -20.26
CA LEU A 161 -10.50 11.19 -19.29
C LEU A 161 -9.49 11.88 -18.37
N GLY A 162 -8.47 11.15 -17.91
CA GLY A 162 -7.39 11.74 -17.10
C GLY A 162 -6.62 12.83 -17.85
N ARG A 163 -6.28 12.58 -19.11
CA ARG A 163 -5.59 13.58 -19.96
C ARG A 163 -6.48 14.78 -20.27
N LEU A 164 -7.77 14.57 -20.55
CA LEU A 164 -8.73 15.65 -20.76
C LEU A 164 -8.90 16.51 -19.51
N PHE A 165 -8.92 15.90 -18.32
CA PHE A 165 -8.94 16.64 -17.06
C PHE A 165 -7.68 17.48 -16.87
N ASP A 166 -6.50 16.91 -17.15
CA ASP A 166 -5.23 17.65 -17.11
C ASP A 166 -5.21 18.80 -18.14
N PHE A 167 -5.74 18.59 -19.34
CA PHE A 167 -5.88 19.65 -20.35
C PHE A 167 -6.84 20.75 -19.90
N ALA A 168 -8.00 20.40 -19.34
CA ALA A 168 -8.95 21.37 -18.83
C ALA A 168 -8.37 22.19 -17.66
N ARG A 169 -7.50 21.59 -16.86
CA ARG A 169 -6.90 22.23 -15.67
C ARG A 169 -5.64 23.04 -16.01
N TYR A 170 -4.81 22.56 -16.93
CA TYR A 170 -3.47 23.11 -17.19
C TYR A 170 -3.25 23.60 -18.63
N GLY A 171 -4.23 23.44 -19.53
CA GLY A 171 -4.14 23.84 -20.93
C GLY A 171 -3.29 22.91 -21.81
N SER A 172 -2.83 21.77 -21.30
CA SER A 172 -1.98 20.82 -22.04
C SER A 172 -2.22 19.37 -21.59
N LEU A 173 -2.27 18.46 -22.56
CA LEU A 173 -2.43 17.02 -22.34
C LEU A 173 -1.17 16.36 -21.73
N TRP A 174 -0.02 17.03 -21.82
CA TRP A 174 1.27 16.51 -21.38
C TRP A 174 1.72 17.09 -20.05
N THR A 175 1.03 18.13 -19.59
CA THR A 175 1.34 18.80 -18.33
C THR A 175 0.79 17.98 -17.17
N THR A 176 1.61 17.81 -16.13
CA THR A 176 1.23 17.14 -14.89
C THR A 176 1.25 18.13 -13.73
N GLY A 177 0.63 17.77 -12.61
CA GLY A 177 0.71 18.61 -11.40
C GLY A 177 2.15 18.86 -10.94
N GLN A 178 3.08 17.91 -11.17
CA GLN A 178 4.49 18.07 -10.82
C GLN A 178 5.21 19.06 -11.74
N THR A 179 4.95 19.04 -13.04
CA THR A 179 5.54 20.02 -13.96
C THR A 179 5.04 21.44 -13.67
N VAL A 180 3.77 21.58 -13.28
CA VAL A 180 3.20 22.88 -12.90
C VAL A 180 3.76 23.36 -11.56
N TRP A 181 3.95 22.46 -10.60
CA TRP A 181 4.59 22.78 -9.32
C TRP A 181 6.03 23.27 -9.52
N LEU A 182 6.82 22.60 -10.37
CA LEU A 182 8.15 23.06 -10.73
C LEU A 182 8.14 24.44 -11.42
N GLN A 183 7.15 24.71 -12.28
CA GLN A 183 6.99 26.04 -12.86
C GLN A 183 6.69 27.09 -11.78
N HIS A 184 5.76 26.81 -10.86
CA HIS A 184 5.39 27.75 -9.80
C HIS A 184 6.57 28.09 -8.89
N ILE A 185 7.37 27.11 -8.47
CA ILE A 185 8.53 27.41 -7.61
C ILE A 185 9.52 28.35 -8.31
N ASN A 186 9.68 28.22 -9.64
CA ASN A 186 10.61 29.05 -10.39
C ASN A 186 10.05 30.43 -10.78
N SER A 187 8.72 30.63 -10.76
CA SER A 187 8.10 31.85 -11.29
C SER A 187 7.29 32.66 -10.27
N ASP A 188 6.88 32.07 -9.15
CA ASP A 188 6.01 32.73 -8.18
C ASP A 188 6.79 33.76 -7.33
N PRO A 189 6.34 35.03 -7.25
CA PRO A 189 6.95 36.05 -6.40
C PRO A 189 7.07 35.66 -4.93
N LEU A 190 6.26 34.71 -4.43
CA LEU A 190 6.38 34.17 -3.09
C LEU A 190 7.76 33.58 -2.80
N PHE A 191 8.40 33.01 -3.83
CA PHE A 191 9.73 32.41 -3.72
C PHE A 191 10.85 33.37 -4.15
N ALA A 192 10.52 34.64 -4.44
CA ALA A 192 11.53 35.63 -4.82
C ALA A 192 12.47 35.93 -3.65
N GLY A 193 13.78 35.85 -3.90
CA GLY A 193 14.81 36.06 -2.88
C GLY A 193 15.21 34.81 -2.08
N LEU A 194 14.58 33.66 -2.34
CA LEU A 194 15.07 32.38 -1.85
C LEU A 194 16.31 31.92 -2.64
N PRO A 195 17.16 31.05 -2.06
CA PRO A 195 18.28 30.45 -2.79
C PRO A 195 17.79 29.73 -4.06
N LEU A 196 18.54 29.87 -5.16
CA LEU A 196 18.24 29.14 -6.38
C LEU A 196 18.27 27.63 -6.12
N LEU A 197 17.29 26.92 -6.68
CA LEU A 197 17.27 25.46 -6.64
C LEU A 197 18.53 24.88 -7.34
N PRO A 198 19.01 23.72 -6.90
CA PRO A 198 20.13 23.05 -7.55
C PRO A 198 19.85 22.81 -9.04
N GLN A 199 20.91 22.83 -9.85
CA GLN A 199 20.80 22.53 -11.27
C GLN A 199 20.22 21.12 -11.47
N GLY A 200 19.19 21.00 -12.31
CA GLY A 200 18.54 19.72 -12.61
C GLY A 200 17.47 19.28 -11.60
N PHE A 201 17.10 20.13 -10.63
CA PHE A 201 15.99 19.84 -9.71
C PHE A 201 14.69 19.49 -10.48
N PRO A 202 13.94 18.45 -10.07
CA PRO A 202 14.11 17.65 -8.85
C PRO A 202 15.03 16.44 -9.01
N PHE A 203 15.69 16.26 -10.16
CA PHE A 203 16.56 15.12 -10.46
C PHE A 203 18.04 15.41 -10.12
N THR A 204 18.29 15.75 -8.87
CA THR A 204 19.60 16.19 -8.34
C THR A 204 20.54 15.04 -8.00
N ASN A 205 19.99 13.90 -7.61
CA ASN A 205 20.77 12.77 -7.12
C ASN A 205 21.37 11.93 -8.25
N ASP A 206 22.53 11.35 -7.97
CA ASP A 206 23.03 10.21 -8.73
C ASP A 206 22.07 9.02 -8.56
N ALA A 207 21.88 8.24 -9.63
CA ALA A 207 20.95 7.11 -9.60
C ALA A 207 21.33 6.07 -8.52
N SER A 208 22.62 5.93 -8.21
CA SER A 208 23.11 5.05 -7.15
C SER A 208 22.56 5.42 -5.76
N VAL A 209 22.36 6.71 -5.47
CA VAL A 209 21.86 7.20 -4.18
C VAL A 209 20.46 6.64 -3.92
N GLY A 210 19.55 6.80 -4.87
CA GLY A 210 18.20 6.27 -4.71
C GLY A 210 18.13 4.74 -4.80
N VAL A 211 18.94 4.09 -5.66
CA VAL A 211 18.96 2.62 -5.75
C VAL A 211 19.45 2.00 -4.43
N VAL A 212 20.60 2.44 -3.91
CA VAL A 212 21.15 1.96 -2.65
C VAL A 212 20.26 2.38 -1.49
N GLY A 213 19.72 3.59 -1.53
CA GLY A 213 18.80 4.12 -0.54
C GLY A 213 17.57 3.22 -0.36
N VAL A 214 16.86 2.87 -1.43
CA VAL A 214 15.65 2.03 -1.36
C VAL A 214 15.94 0.66 -0.76
N LEU A 215 17.13 0.12 -0.97
CA LEU A 215 17.48 -1.22 -0.51
C LEU A 215 18.07 -1.22 0.90
N PHE A 216 18.87 -0.22 1.28
CA PHE A 216 19.71 -0.29 2.47
C PHE A 216 19.64 0.93 3.39
N SER A 217 18.91 2.00 3.04
CA SER A 217 18.76 3.15 3.93
C SER A 217 18.08 2.73 5.23
N PRO A 218 18.63 3.07 6.41
CA PRO A 218 18.02 2.75 7.69
C PRO A 218 16.66 3.45 7.88
N ALA A 219 16.44 4.60 7.25
CA ALA A 219 15.17 5.32 7.32
C ALA A 219 14.06 4.77 6.40
N LYS A 220 14.41 4.06 5.33
CA LYS A 220 13.47 3.84 4.21
C LYS A 220 13.61 2.52 3.46
N SER A 221 14.54 1.66 3.83
CA SER A 221 14.76 0.37 3.16
C SER A 221 13.47 -0.43 3.07
N VAL A 222 13.15 -0.93 1.87
CA VAL A 222 12.00 -1.82 1.67
C VAL A 222 12.11 -3.09 2.52
N PHE A 223 13.32 -3.53 2.90
CA PHE A 223 13.52 -4.70 3.75
C PHE A 223 13.36 -4.41 5.24
N ILE A 224 13.51 -3.16 5.68
CA ILE A 224 13.28 -2.77 7.08
C ILE A 224 11.78 -2.55 7.32
N TYR A 225 11.12 -1.89 6.36
CA TYR A 225 9.72 -1.49 6.50
C TYR A 225 8.74 -2.57 6.02
N ASP A 226 9.14 -3.44 5.10
CA ASP A 226 8.43 -4.67 4.73
C ASP A 226 9.32 -5.90 5.00
N PRO A 227 9.58 -6.26 6.27
CA PRO A 227 10.54 -7.30 6.64
C PRO A 227 10.21 -8.69 6.13
N LEU A 228 8.96 -8.89 5.68
CA LEU A 228 8.51 -10.15 5.08
C LEU A 228 9.00 -10.35 3.64
N LEU A 229 9.45 -9.28 2.96
CA LEU A 229 9.87 -9.32 1.55
C LEU A 229 11.04 -10.27 1.29
N LEU A 230 12.13 -10.13 2.04
CA LEU A 230 13.32 -10.94 1.83
C LEU A 230 13.07 -12.44 2.12
N PRO A 231 12.45 -12.83 3.26
CA PRO A 231 12.06 -14.23 3.49
C PRO A 231 11.13 -14.80 2.40
N CYS A 232 10.16 -14.00 1.96
CA CYS A 232 9.25 -14.35 0.86
C CYS A 232 9.99 -14.66 -0.45
N LEU A 233 10.96 -13.82 -0.82
CA LEU A 233 11.81 -14.02 -1.99
C LEU A 233 12.68 -15.28 -1.86
N ILE A 234 13.24 -15.55 -0.68
CA ILE A 234 14.02 -16.78 -0.42
C ILE A 234 13.14 -18.02 -0.59
N VAL A 235 11.94 -18.03 0.00
CA VAL A 235 11.01 -19.17 -0.14
C VAL A 235 10.61 -19.37 -1.61
N ALA A 236 10.35 -18.30 -2.35
CA ALA A 236 10.02 -18.40 -3.78
C ALA A 236 11.19 -18.87 -4.63
N TRP A 237 12.43 -18.49 -4.30
CA TRP A 237 13.64 -19.01 -4.94
C TRP A 237 13.77 -20.52 -4.74
N ILE A 238 13.60 -20.99 -3.50
CA ILE A 238 13.64 -22.42 -3.16
C ILE A 238 12.53 -23.19 -3.89
N ALA A 239 11.31 -22.66 -3.86
CA ALA A 239 10.14 -23.29 -4.47
C ALA A 239 10.02 -23.03 -5.99
N TRP A 240 10.98 -22.34 -6.62
CA TRP A 240 10.83 -21.75 -7.95
C TRP A 240 10.38 -22.77 -9.01
N ARG A 241 10.96 -23.98 -8.97
CA ARG A 241 10.67 -25.08 -9.90
C ARG A 241 9.26 -25.65 -9.77
N ASP A 242 8.63 -25.45 -8.62
CA ASP A 242 7.28 -25.95 -8.33
C ASP A 242 6.19 -24.89 -8.58
N LEU A 243 6.58 -23.63 -8.79
CA LEU A 243 5.63 -22.55 -9.05
C LEU A 243 4.99 -22.67 -10.43
N GLY A 244 3.66 -22.52 -10.49
CA GLY A 244 2.92 -22.42 -11.74
C GLY A 244 3.29 -21.16 -12.55
N PRO A 245 3.01 -21.14 -13.87
CA PRO A 245 3.42 -20.07 -14.77
C PRO A 245 2.86 -18.70 -14.37
N TYR A 246 1.62 -18.65 -13.87
CA TYR A 246 1.01 -17.40 -13.39
C TYR A 246 1.70 -16.84 -12.15
N VAL A 247 2.07 -17.68 -11.19
CA VAL A 247 2.78 -17.26 -9.98
C VAL A 247 4.18 -16.76 -10.34
N ARG A 248 4.92 -17.49 -11.17
CA ARG A 248 6.23 -17.03 -11.69
C ARG A 248 6.11 -15.70 -12.42
N GLY A 249 5.09 -15.58 -13.28
CA GLY A 249 4.78 -14.36 -14.02
C GLY A 249 4.54 -13.15 -13.11
N LEU A 250 3.70 -13.32 -12.08
CA LEU A 250 3.44 -12.27 -11.09
C LEU A 250 4.71 -11.87 -10.33
N ILE A 251 5.56 -12.84 -9.96
CA ILE A 251 6.82 -12.55 -9.27
C ILE A 251 7.77 -11.78 -10.19
N LEU A 252 8.01 -12.24 -11.42
CA LEU A 252 8.91 -11.58 -12.36
C LEU A 252 8.42 -10.18 -12.75
N LEU A 253 7.12 -10.04 -13.01
CA LEU A 253 6.53 -8.74 -13.35
C LEU A 253 6.45 -7.82 -12.13
N GLY A 254 6.29 -8.35 -10.92
CA GLY A 254 6.39 -7.59 -9.67
C GLY A 254 7.82 -7.07 -9.43
N LEU A 255 8.84 -7.91 -9.65
CA LEU A 255 10.25 -7.51 -9.60
C LEU A 255 10.57 -6.44 -10.66
N LEU A 256 10.11 -6.63 -11.90
CA LEU A 256 10.24 -5.62 -12.95
C LEU A 256 9.52 -4.32 -12.56
N ASN A 257 8.31 -4.41 -11.99
CA ASN A 257 7.55 -3.26 -11.55
C ASN A 257 8.32 -2.45 -10.50
N LEU A 258 8.87 -3.14 -9.49
CA LEU A 258 9.68 -2.51 -8.45
C LEU A 258 10.95 -1.89 -9.03
N ALA A 259 11.67 -2.62 -9.89
CA ALA A 259 12.89 -2.12 -10.52
C ALA A 259 12.66 -0.85 -11.35
N LEU A 260 11.54 -0.79 -12.10
CA LEU A 260 11.16 0.41 -12.86
C LEU A 260 10.80 1.60 -11.96
N HIS A 261 10.11 1.37 -10.83
CA HIS A 261 9.84 2.44 -9.86
C HIS A 261 11.11 2.95 -9.19
N VAL A 262 12.02 2.04 -8.82
CA VAL A 262 13.35 2.40 -8.29
C VAL A 262 14.11 3.22 -9.33
N ALA A 263 14.19 2.75 -10.58
CA ALA A 263 14.88 3.48 -11.64
C ALA A 263 14.28 4.89 -11.84
N MET A 264 12.95 5.00 -11.92
CA MET A 264 12.25 6.28 -12.13
C MET A 264 12.49 7.28 -10.99
N THR A 265 12.56 6.80 -9.75
CA THR A 265 12.66 7.66 -8.57
C THR A 265 14.09 7.83 -8.07
N SER A 266 15.04 7.05 -8.59
CA SER A 266 16.43 6.97 -8.10
C SER A 266 17.16 8.31 -8.08
N ARG A 267 16.88 9.17 -9.06
CA ARG A 267 17.53 10.48 -9.22
C ARG A 267 16.78 11.62 -8.54
N LEU A 268 15.57 11.37 -8.03
CA LEU A 268 14.84 12.41 -7.32
C LEU A 268 15.60 12.79 -6.06
N ASP A 269 15.64 14.09 -5.77
CA ASP A 269 16.09 14.65 -4.50
C ASP A 269 15.46 13.87 -3.32
N PHE A 270 14.17 13.58 -3.48
CA PHE A 270 13.36 12.75 -2.60
C PHE A 270 13.04 11.36 -3.17
N TRP A 271 14.04 10.56 -3.51
CA TRP A 271 13.82 9.21 -4.04
C TRP A 271 12.87 8.33 -3.20
N HIS A 272 12.77 8.59 -1.88
CA HIS A 272 11.89 7.87 -0.96
C HIS A 272 10.51 8.49 -0.74
N GLY A 273 10.28 9.73 -1.18
CA GLY A 273 9.02 10.46 -1.04
C GLY A 273 8.66 11.04 0.34
N ASP A 274 9.57 10.93 1.33
CA ASP A 274 9.53 11.41 2.74
C ASP A 274 8.15 11.45 3.43
N GLY A 275 8.06 11.98 4.66
CA GLY A 275 6.81 12.14 5.41
C GLY A 275 5.95 10.88 5.49
N ALA A 276 6.58 9.70 5.48
CA ALA A 276 5.89 8.43 5.31
C ALA A 276 6.67 7.28 5.95
N TRP A 277 5.95 6.21 6.27
CA TRP A 277 6.50 4.98 6.82
C TRP A 277 7.11 4.13 5.69
N GLY A 278 8.44 4.07 5.62
CA GLY A 278 9.16 3.41 4.51
C GLY A 278 9.25 4.24 3.22
N ALA A 279 9.70 3.61 2.14
CA ALA A 279 9.89 4.25 0.83
C ALA A 279 8.56 4.37 0.06
N ARG A 280 7.85 5.48 0.25
CA ARG A 280 6.48 5.74 -0.23
C ARG A 280 6.26 5.45 -1.71
N TYR A 281 7.24 5.66 -2.58
CA TYR A 281 7.07 5.44 -4.01
C TYR A 281 7.06 3.97 -4.42
N HIS A 282 7.54 3.08 -3.55
CA HIS A 282 7.77 1.67 -3.83
C HIS A 282 6.75 0.74 -3.17
N VAL A 283 6.05 1.22 -2.14
CA VAL A 283 5.06 0.45 -1.35
C VAL A 283 4.14 -0.39 -2.22
N THR A 284 3.47 0.22 -3.20
CA THR A 284 2.53 -0.50 -4.07
C THR A 284 3.21 -1.62 -4.88
N SER A 285 4.44 -1.42 -5.35
CA SER A 285 5.21 -2.42 -6.09
C SER A 285 5.67 -3.57 -5.19
N VAL A 286 6.12 -3.25 -3.97
CA VAL A 286 6.53 -4.21 -2.95
C VAL A 286 5.34 -5.09 -2.57
N ASP A 287 4.19 -4.49 -2.30
CA ASP A 287 2.99 -5.20 -1.90
C ASP A 287 2.43 -6.08 -3.00
N LEU A 288 2.42 -5.60 -4.26
CA LEU A 288 2.02 -6.41 -5.41
C LEU A 288 2.89 -7.68 -5.54
N LEU A 289 4.20 -7.52 -5.34
CA LEU A 289 5.15 -8.63 -5.33
C LEU A 289 4.92 -9.57 -4.13
N LEU A 290 4.59 -9.02 -2.96
CA LEU A 290 4.35 -9.77 -1.73
C LEU A 290 3.08 -10.63 -1.78
N ILE A 291 2.01 -10.24 -2.47
CA ILE A 291 0.75 -11.01 -2.50
C ILE A 291 0.97 -12.50 -2.83
N PRO A 292 1.56 -12.89 -4.00
CA PRO A 292 1.78 -14.29 -4.30
C PRO A 292 2.86 -14.95 -3.40
N LEU A 293 3.85 -14.18 -2.93
CA LEU A 293 4.94 -14.72 -2.11
C LEU A 293 4.50 -15.03 -0.68
N MET A 294 3.62 -14.20 -0.11
CA MET A 294 3.12 -14.35 1.26
C MET A 294 2.37 -15.66 1.43
N ALA A 295 1.67 -16.13 0.39
CA ALA A 295 1.00 -17.41 0.40
C ALA A 295 1.97 -18.58 0.61
N LEU A 296 3.17 -18.48 0.06
CA LEU A 296 4.23 -19.49 0.24
C LEU A 296 4.75 -19.48 1.68
N LEU A 297 4.97 -18.29 2.26
CA LEU A 297 5.44 -18.13 3.63
C LEU A 297 4.40 -18.59 4.66
N VAL A 298 3.14 -18.21 4.51
CA VAL A 298 2.05 -18.64 5.40
C VAL A 298 1.84 -20.15 5.31
N ARG A 299 1.98 -20.75 4.11
CA ARG A 299 1.98 -22.21 3.97
C ARG A 299 3.16 -22.85 4.71
N ALA A 300 4.35 -22.23 4.68
CA ALA A 300 5.52 -22.71 5.39
C ALA A 300 5.29 -22.79 6.91
N ALA A 301 4.50 -21.85 7.47
CA ALA A 301 4.12 -21.85 8.88
C ALA A 301 3.28 -23.05 9.32
N TRP A 302 2.73 -23.84 8.38
CA TRP A 302 1.98 -25.07 8.64
C TRP A 302 2.66 -26.34 8.10
N LEU A 303 3.93 -26.27 7.72
CA LEU A 303 4.70 -27.47 7.36
C LEU A 303 4.91 -28.38 8.57
N ARG A 304 5.07 -29.69 8.31
CA ARG A 304 5.40 -30.69 9.33
C ARG A 304 6.83 -30.52 9.88
N TYR A 305 7.74 -30.00 9.07
CA TYR A 305 9.13 -29.77 9.46
C TYR A 305 9.23 -28.61 10.46
N ALA A 306 9.55 -28.94 11.72
CA ALA A 306 9.45 -28.02 12.84
C ALA A 306 10.31 -26.74 12.69
N PRO A 307 11.58 -26.79 12.21
CA PRO A 307 12.39 -25.59 12.05
C PRO A 307 11.79 -24.59 11.04
N ALA A 308 11.35 -25.06 9.87
CA ALA A 308 10.73 -24.18 8.87
C ALA A 308 9.42 -23.57 9.37
N ARG A 309 8.61 -24.36 10.10
CA ARG A 309 7.38 -23.89 10.73
C ARG A 309 7.63 -22.78 11.74
N TRP A 310 8.55 -23.00 12.68
CA TRP A 310 8.84 -22.02 13.73
C TRP A 310 9.53 -20.78 13.16
N GLY A 311 10.43 -20.94 12.19
CA GLY A 311 11.04 -19.83 11.46
C GLY A 311 9.99 -18.97 10.74
N ALA A 312 9.08 -19.57 9.98
CA ALA A 312 8.01 -18.84 9.30
C ALA A 312 7.08 -18.09 10.29
N ARG A 313 6.71 -18.73 11.41
CA ARG A 313 5.91 -18.07 12.46
C ARG A 313 6.65 -16.87 13.07
N ALA A 314 7.92 -17.04 13.43
CA ALA A 314 8.73 -15.98 14.01
C ALA A 314 8.88 -14.78 13.05
N ILE A 315 9.12 -15.05 11.77
CA ILE A 315 9.20 -14.02 10.72
C ILE A 315 7.88 -13.27 10.56
N LEU A 316 6.75 -13.99 10.49
CA LEU A 316 5.42 -13.38 10.42
C LEU A 316 5.13 -12.51 11.65
N THR A 317 5.43 -13.01 12.85
CA THR A 317 5.26 -12.26 14.10
C THR A 317 6.12 -11.00 14.12
N ALA A 318 7.38 -11.09 13.66
CA ALA A 318 8.27 -9.92 13.56
C ALA A 318 7.72 -8.86 12.59
N GLY A 319 7.22 -9.26 11.43
CA GLY A 319 6.57 -8.35 10.49
C GLY A 319 5.36 -7.65 11.09
N ILE A 320 4.48 -8.40 11.78
CA ILE A 320 3.32 -7.84 12.47
C ILE A 320 3.76 -6.86 13.57
N ALA A 321 4.80 -7.18 14.34
CA ALA A 321 5.30 -6.30 15.38
C ALA A 321 5.83 -4.96 14.80
N VAL A 322 6.52 -5.00 13.66
CA VAL A 322 6.99 -3.78 12.97
C VAL A 322 5.81 -2.89 12.55
N GLN A 323 4.76 -3.46 11.96
CA GLN A 323 3.61 -2.66 11.54
C GLN A 323 2.73 -2.24 12.71
N ALA A 324 2.62 -3.05 13.76
CA ALA A 324 1.95 -2.67 14.99
C ALA A 324 2.64 -1.42 15.60
N ALA A 325 3.97 -1.42 15.68
CA ALA A 325 4.72 -0.25 16.13
C ALA A 325 4.49 0.97 15.21
N ALA A 326 4.38 0.76 13.90
CA ALA A 326 4.11 1.82 12.92
C ALA A 326 2.79 2.55 13.17
N VAL A 327 1.74 1.81 13.53
CA VAL A 327 0.40 2.37 13.74
C VAL A 327 0.14 2.90 15.14
N CYS A 328 0.99 2.58 16.12
CA CYS A 328 0.80 3.03 17.50
C CYS A 328 0.97 4.55 17.70
N LEU A 329 1.62 5.23 16.77
CA LEU A 329 1.87 6.67 16.80
C LEU A 329 1.58 7.26 15.41
N PRO A 330 1.27 8.56 15.30
CA PRO A 330 1.10 9.19 14.00
C PRO A 330 2.36 9.02 13.13
N PHE A 331 2.13 8.81 11.82
CA PHE A 331 3.20 8.48 10.87
C PHE A 331 4.30 9.55 10.76
N GLY A 332 3.99 10.80 11.12
CA GLY A 332 4.88 11.95 10.97
C GLY A 332 5.78 12.24 12.17
N VAL A 333 5.65 11.53 13.29
CA VAL A 333 6.37 11.88 14.54
C VAL A 333 7.89 11.90 14.35
N GLU A 334 8.48 10.86 13.77
CA GLU A 334 9.95 10.81 13.57
C GLU A 334 10.43 11.89 12.61
N PHE A 335 9.61 12.25 11.61
CA PHE A 335 9.92 13.33 10.68
C PHE A 335 9.86 14.69 11.37
N LEU A 336 8.81 14.96 12.15
CA LEU A 336 8.67 16.21 12.92
C LEU A 336 9.76 16.35 13.98
N GLU A 337 10.10 15.25 14.66
CA GLU A 337 11.21 15.22 15.61
C GLU A 337 12.53 15.60 14.95
N GLU A 338 12.79 15.05 13.75
CA GLU A 338 13.99 15.35 12.97
C GLU A 338 14.06 16.83 12.57
N VAL A 339 12.94 17.40 12.11
CA VAL A 339 12.81 18.82 11.73
C VAL A 339 13.06 19.74 12.94
N VAL A 340 12.43 19.46 14.07
CA VAL A 340 12.58 20.26 15.31
C VAL A 340 14.02 20.20 15.84
N GLN A 341 14.65 19.02 15.83
CA GLN A 341 16.04 18.85 16.29
C GLN A 341 17.06 19.59 15.44
N LEU A 342 16.81 19.74 14.14
CA LEU A 342 17.69 20.49 13.24
C LEU A 342 17.58 22.01 13.42
N GLN A 343 16.76 22.46 14.37
CA GLN A 343 16.57 23.86 14.76
C GLN A 343 16.38 24.83 13.58
N ARG A 344 15.60 24.41 12.59
CA ARG A 344 15.56 25.02 11.25
C ARG A 344 14.77 26.34 11.19
N PRO A 345 15.24 27.36 10.43
CA PRO A 345 14.52 28.61 10.20
C PRO A 345 13.20 28.41 9.43
N CYS A 346 12.14 29.11 9.83
CA CYS A 346 10.79 28.94 9.27
C CYS A 346 10.57 29.33 7.82
N ALA A 347 11.54 30.00 7.21
CA ALA A 347 11.43 30.48 5.84
C ALA A 347 12.07 29.53 4.81
N GLN A 348 12.70 28.44 5.23
CA GLN A 348 13.33 27.49 4.30
C GLN A 348 12.58 26.17 4.30
N GLU A 349 11.86 25.90 3.20
CA GLU A 349 11.48 24.54 2.82
C GLU A 349 12.77 23.76 2.53
N PHE A 350 13.36 23.19 3.58
CA PHE A 350 14.58 22.41 3.46
C PHE A 350 14.26 20.93 3.50
N TRP A 351 14.74 20.26 2.47
CA TRP A 351 14.30 18.97 1.99
C TRP A 351 15.22 17.81 2.41
N ASP A 352 16.32 18.13 3.09
CA ASP A 352 17.34 17.18 3.47
C ASP A 352 16.87 16.34 4.68
N SER A 353 16.70 15.03 4.51
CA SER A 353 16.48 14.10 5.62
C SER A 353 17.79 13.40 5.97
N ARG A 354 18.13 13.38 7.25
CA ARG A 354 19.28 12.69 7.84
C ARG A 354 19.27 11.16 7.62
N LEU A 355 18.18 10.62 7.07
CA LEU A 355 17.99 9.19 6.82
C LEU A 355 18.27 8.32 8.07
N ASP A 356 18.04 8.87 9.26
CA ASP A 356 18.23 8.19 10.54
C ASP A 356 17.37 6.92 10.66
N PHE A 357 17.75 5.98 11.53
CA PHE A 357 17.02 4.74 11.72
C PHE A 357 15.63 4.97 12.36
N ARG A 358 14.62 5.30 11.54
CA ARG A 358 13.31 5.75 12.05
C ARG A 358 12.52 4.63 12.73
N LEU A 359 12.74 3.36 12.38
CA LEU A 359 12.13 2.25 13.14
C LEU A 359 12.68 2.19 14.57
N GLY A 360 13.98 2.46 14.77
CA GLY A 360 14.57 2.59 16.10
C GLY A 360 14.02 3.79 16.87
N ASN A 361 13.92 4.94 16.19
CA ASN A 361 13.29 6.14 16.77
C ASN A 361 11.84 5.86 17.17
N ARG A 362 11.07 5.11 16.37
CA ARG A 362 9.70 4.70 16.71
C ARG A 362 9.65 3.89 18.00
N VAL A 363 10.52 2.89 18.14
CA VAL A 363 10.58 2.07 19.37
C VAL A 363 10.96 2.91 20.58
N ARG A 364 11.94 3.81 20.45
CA ARG A 364 12.31 4.76 21.51
C ARG A 364 11.14 5.68 21.87
N ASN A 365 10.47 6.26 20.88
CA ASN A 365 9.35 7.17 21.07
C ASN A 365 8.18 6.49 21.77
N LEU A 366 7.88 5.23 21.42
CA LEU A 366 6.92 4.40 22.15
C LEU A 366 7.35 4.16 23.60
N SER A 367 8.63 3.84 23.84
CA SER A 367 9.16 3.67 25.20
C SER A 367 9.04 4.95 26.03
N CYS A 368 9.38 6.12 25.46
CA CYS A 368 9.23 7.42 26.12
C CYS A 368 7.76 7.68 26.49
N LEU A 369 6.82 7.35 25.59
CA LEU A 369 5.39 7.54 25.82
C LEU A 369 4.84 6.61 26.92
N VAL A 370 5.30 5.35 26.97
CA VAL A 370 4.89 4.38 28.01
C VAL A 370 5.45 4.75 29.38
N THR A 371 6.72 5.17 29.44
CA THR A 371 7.43 5.44 30.70
C THR A 371 7.27 6.86 31.23
N GLY A 372 6.76 7.79 30.40
CA GLY A 372 6.75 9.22 30.72
C GLY A 372 8.16 9.82 30.81
N SER A 373 9.14 9.19 30.15
CA SER A 373 10.54 9.58 30.26
C SER A 373 10.85 10.89 29.52
N ASN A 374 11.66 11.73 30.15
CA ASN A 374 12.20 12.99 29.59
C ASN A 374 13.70 12.88 29.27
N LEU A 375 14.19 11.67 28.98
CA LEU A 375 15.57 11.45 28.57
C LEU A 375 15.90 12.19 27.26
N ALA A 376 17.18 12.49 27.07
CA ALA A 376 17.68 13.08 25.83
C ALA A 376 17.26 12.22 24.62
N GLY A 377 16.62 12.85 23.63
CA GLY A 377 16.05 12.18 22.46
C GLY A 377 14.59 11.73 22.59
N CYS A 378 13.97 11.81 23.77
CA CYS A 378 12.50 11.71 23.86
C CYS A 378 11.85 12.98 23.30
N PRO A 379 10.70 12.89 22.58
CA PRO A 379 10.04 14.06 22.00
C PRO A 379 9.72 15.17 23.00
N ALA A 380 9.36 14.84 24.24
CA ALA A 380 9.12 15.82 25.30
C ALA A 380 10.39 16.63 25.65
N ALA A 381 11.55 15.98 25.71
CA ALA A 381 12.83 16.64 25.95
C ALA A 381 13.27 17.49 24.74
N VAL A 382 13.02 17.00 23.52
CA VAL A 382 13.28 17.73 22.27
C VAL A 382 12.47 19.03 22.24
N ILE A 383 11.18 18.96 22.56
CA ILE A 383 10.27 20.12 22.65
C ILE A 383 10.78 21.12 23.70
N ALA A 384 11.11 20.65 24.90
CA ALA A 384 11.59 21.52 25.99
C ALA A 384 12.93 22.21 25.66
N ALA A 385 13.82 21.52 24.96
CA ALA A 385 15.11 22.07 24.55
C ALA A 385 14.98 23.13 23.43
N THR A 386 13.92 23.06 22.61
CA THR A 386 13.73 23.93 21.44
C THR A 386 12.73 25.06 21.66
N SER A 387 11.88 24.99 22.68
CA SER A 387 10.85 26.01 22.98
C SER A 387 11.41 27.41 23.28
N HIS A 388 12.72 27.53 23.54
CA HIS A 388 13.41 28.80 23.80
C HIS A 388 14.26 29.31 22.63
N SER A 389 14.37 28.56 21.54
CA SER A 389 15.15 28.98 20.37
C SER A 389 14.30 29.81 19.41
N SER A 390 14.78 31.00 19.04
CA SER A 390 14.14 31.88 18.06
C SER A 390 14.25 31.38 16.62
N THR A 391 15.04 30.34 16.37
CA THR A 391 15.25 29.80 15.03
C THR A 391 14.23 28.74 14.63
N VAL A 392 13.55 28.10 15.58
CA VAL A 392 12.66 26.95 15.32
C VAL A 392 11.23 27.39 15.11
N CYS A 393 10.53 26.76 14.17
CA CYS A 393 9.12 27.02 13.98
C CYS A 393 8.30 26.52 15.15
N LEU A 394 7.65 27.47 15.80
CA LEU A 394 6.67 27.20 16.84
C LEU A 394 5.59 26.25 16.34
N GLU A 395 5.21 26.33 15.06
CA GLU A 395 4.24 25.42 14.45
C GLU A 395 4.71 23.97 14.42
N ASP A 396 5.99 23.70 14.10
CA ASP A 396 6.54 22.34 14.07
C ASP A 396 6.67 21.77 15.48
N VAL A 397 7.08 22.59 16.45
CA VAL A 397 7.13 22.21 17.87
C VAL A 397 5.72 21.88 18.37
N GLN A 398 4.73 22.72 18.05
CA GLN A 398 3.33 22.48 18.38
C GLN A 398 2.76 21.25 17.66
N ALA A 399 3.18 20.99 16.42
CA ALA A 399 2.79 19.81 15.66
C ALA A 399 3.36 18.54 16.30
N LEU A 400 4.64 18.53 16.66
CA LEU A 400 5.26 17.41 17.37
C LEU A 400 4.59 17.17 18.71
N GLN A 401 4.33 18.22 19.49
CA GLN A 401 3.60 18.12 20.76
C GLN A 401 2.18 17.60 20.57
N ARG A 402 1.50 17.99 19.48
CA ARG A 402 0.17 17.51 19.13
C ARG A 402 0.20 16.05 18.70
N ASP A 403 1.19 15.63 17.92
CA ASP A 403 1.21 14.34 17.25
C ASP A 403 1.93 13.27 18.09
N PHE A 404 2.67 13.63 19.13
CA PHE A 404 3.26 12.67 20.07
C PHE A 404 2.23 12.12 21.09
N HIS A 405 1.30 11.30 20.60
CA HIS A 405 0.30 10.59 21.39
C HIS A 405 -0.02 9.24 20.76
N TRP A 406 -0.69 8.36 21.51
CA TRP A 406 -1.14 7.06 20.97
C TRP A 406 -2.13 7.25 19.81
N ALA A 407 -1.78 6.74 18.64
CA ALA A 407 -2.62 6.74 17.45
C ALA A 407 -3.37 5.41 17.30
N PHE A 408 -4.22 5.06 18.25
CA PHE A 408 -5.08 3.88 18.08
C PHE A 408 -6.10 4.06 16.95
N TYR A 409 -6.34 5.31 16.51
CA TYR A 409 -7.25 5.64 15.42
C TYR A 409 -6.56 6.42 14.31
N PRO A 410 -6.91 6.16 13.04
CA PRO A 410 -6.47 6.98 11.92
C PRO A 410 -6.98 8.43 12.00
N PHE A 411 -7.93 8.70 12.90
CA PHE A 411 -8.51 10.01 13.14
C PHE A 411 -8.69 10.18 14.64
N ALA A 412 -7.62 10.44 15.37
CA ALA A 412 -7.73 11.04 16.70
C ALA A 412 -7.71 12.57 16.52
N PRO A 413 -8.85 13.26 16.32
CA PRO A 413 -8.90 14.63 16.79
C PRO A 413 -8.69 14.58 18.31
N ARG A 414 -8.10 15.61 18.91
CA ARG A 414 -7.99 15.80 20.37
C ARG A 414 -9.38 15.83 21.02
N ALA A 415 -10.05 14.70 21.05
CA ALA A 415 -11.42 14.58 21.41
C ALA A 415 -11.40 13.89 22.77
N GLY A 416 -12.01 14.55 23.75
CA GLY A 416 -11.96 14.13 25.13
C GLY A 416 -12.41 12.67 25.33
N PRO A 417 -12.26 12.11 26.53
CA PRO A 417 -12.53 10.70 26.82
C PRO A 417 -13.88 10.18 26.33
N LYS A 418 -14.90 11.05 26.19
CA LYS A 418 -16.22 10.73 25.63
C LYS A 418 -16.19 10.38 24.14
N THR A 419 -15.38 11.06 23.34
CA THR A 419 -15.28 10.82 21.90
C THR A 419 -14.45 9.57 21.63
N PHE A 420 -13.41 9.33 22.43
CA PHE A 420 -12.67 8.07 22.43
C PHE A 420 -13.57 6.86 22.76
N ALA A 421 -14.42 6.98 23.79
CA ALA A 421 -15.37 5.92 24.15
C ALA A 421 -16.39 5.66 23.04
N PHE A 422 -16.87 6.70 22.36
CA PHE A 422 -17.78 6.56 21.22
C PHE A 422 -17.09 5.90 20.02
N GLU A 423 -15.89 6.33 19.65
CA GLU A 423 -15.11 5.74 18.56
C GLU A 423 -14.73 4.28 18.84
N LEU A 424 -14.35 3.97 20.09
CA LEU A 424 -14.11 2.60 20.53
C LEU A 424 -15.39 1.76 20.47
N GLY A 425 -16.53 2.34 20.86
CA GLY A 425 -17.84 1.69 20.76
C GLY A 425 -18.24 1.39 19.32
N THR A 426 -18.10 2.34 18.39
CA THR A 426 -18.44 2.15 16.97
C THR A 426 -17.50 1.17 16.27
N TRP A 427 -16.22 1.14 16.63
CA TRP A 427 -15.27 0.16 16.15
C TRP A 427 -15.48 -1.22 16.73
N SER A 428 -15.74 -1.33 18.04
CA SER A 428 -16.10 -2.62 18.65
C SER A 428 -17.34 -3.18 17.97
N LEU A 429 -18.34 -2.35 17.70
CA LEU A 429 -19.54 -2.74 16.96
C LEU A 429 -19.21 -3.14 15.52
N SER A 430 -18.42 -2.36 14.79
CA SER A 430 -18.02 -2.66 13.40
C SER A 430 -17.17 -3.93 13.30
N LEU A 431 -16.30 -4.17 14.26
CA LEU A 431 -15.50 -5.38 14.38
C LEU A 431 -16.39 -6.58 14.71
N ILE A 432 -17.31 -6.45 15.66
CA ILE A 432 -18.31 -7.49 15.99
C ILE A 432 -19.16 -7.81 14.78
N LEU A 433 -19.63 -6.80 14.04
CA LEU A 433 -20.40 -6.97 12.81
C LEU A 433 -19.58 -7.63 11.71
N ALA A 434 -18.31 -7.26 11.54
CA ALA A 434 -17.41 -7.86 10.56
C ALA A 434 -17.08 -9.31 10.91
N ILE A 435 -16.79 -9.62 12.18
CA ILE A 435 -16.60 -10.98 12.68
C ILE A 435 -17.89 -11.78 12.49
N GLY A 436 -19.04 -11.23 12.86
CA GLY A 436 -20.36 -11.87 12.70
C GLY A 436 -20.67 -12.17 11.23
N ALA A 437 -20.46 -11.21 10.34
CA ALA A 437 -20.65 -11.38 8.90
C ALA A 437 -19.67 -12.42 8.31
N THR A 438 -18.42 -12.43 8.76
CA THR A 438 -17.41 -13.39 8.31
C THR A 438 -17.73 -14.80 8.82
N ALA A 439 -18.12 -14.95 10.08
CA ALA A 439 -18.56 -16.21 10.66
C ALA A 439 -19.81 -16.73 9.93
N PHE A 440 -20.79 -15.87 9.69
CA PHE A 440 -22.00 -16.20 8.94
C PHE A 440 -21.66 -16.65 7.51
N ALA A 441 -20.83 -15.90 6.78
CA ALA A 441 -20.39 -16.26 5.43
C ALA A 441 -19.62 -17.59 5.42
N THR A 442 -18.81 -17.85 6.44
CA THR A 442 -18.06 -19.12 6.60
C THR A 442 -19.01 -20.28 6.86
N VAL A 443 -20.03 -20.11 7.71
CA VAL A 443 -21.07 -21.11 7.96
C VAL A 443 -21.90 -21.36 6.70
N CYS A 444 -22.30 -20.33 5.98
CA CYS A 444 -23.01 -20.47 4.70
C CYS A 444 -22.15 -21.18 3.63
N TYR A 445 -20.85 -20.87 3.57
CA TYR A 445 -19.92 -21.54 2.66
C TYR A 445 -19.67 -22.99 3.05
N ALA A 446 -19.53 -23.29 4.34
CA ALA A 446 -19.41 -24.66 4.83
C ALA A 446 -20.69 -25.46 4.55
N ALA A 447 -21.87 -24.86 4.72
CA ALA A 447 -23.15 -25.48 4.41
C ALA A 447 -23.33 -25.72 2.90
N SER A 448 -22.88 -24.80 2.04
CA SER A 448 -22.93 -24.98 0.58
C SER A 448 -21.91 -26.02 0.10
N SER A 449 -20.71 -26.03 0.68
CA SER A 449 -19.68 -27.05 0.48
C SER A 449 -20.14 -28.43 0.92
N ALA A 450 -20.80 -28.55 2.07
CA ALA A 450 -21.33 -29.81 2.58
C ALA A 450 -22.48 -30.33 1.69
N ARG A 451 -23.35 -29.44 1.19
CA ARG A 451 -24.36 -29.80 0.19
C ARG A 451 -23.75 -30.23 -1.14
N ALA A 452 -22.67 -29.60 -1.59
CA ALA A 452 -21.96 -29.98 -2.80
C ALA A 452 -21.23 -31.33 -2.65
N ALA A 453 -20.66 -31.61 -1.47
CA ALA A 453 -20.05 -32.91 -1.15
C ALA A 453 -21.11 -34.01 -1.03
N ALA A 454 -22.26 -33.74 -0.39
CA ALA A 454 -23.39 -34.66 -0.31
C ALA A 454 -24.06 -34.93 -1.67
N ALA A 455 -23.86 -34.05 -2.66
CA ALA A 455 -24.33 -34.21 -4.04
C ALA A 455 -23.35 -35.01 -4.94
N GLY A 456 -22.32 -35.65 -4.37
CA GLY A 456 -21.48 -36.61 -5.10
C GLY A 456 -20.37 -36.01 -5.98
N ALA A 457 -19.91 -34.79 -5.68
CA ALA A 457 -18.74 -34.22 -6.35
C ALA A 457 -17.44 -34.58 -5.58
N ASP A 458 -17.08 -35.86 -5.60
CA ASP A 458 -15.74 -36.31 -5.21
C ASP A 458 -14.72 -35.84 -6.26
N GLY A 459 -13.73 -35.05 -5.82
CA GLY A 459 -12.51 -34.87 -6.59
C GLY A 459 -11.94 -33.47 -6.53
N VAL A 460 -11.27 -33.11 -5.42
CA VAL A 460 -10.26 -32.03 -5.45
C VAL A 460 -9.13 -32.34 -4.48
N GLU A 461 -8.28 -33.31 -4.83
CA GLU A 461 -6.93 -33.43 -4.29
C GLU A 461 -5.90 -33.43 -5.44
N THR A 462 -5.86 -32.37 -6.25
CA THR A 462 -4.74 -32.10 -7.18
C THR A 462 -4.85 -30.67 -7.73
N ALA A 463 -4.18 -29.71 -7.09
CA ALA A 463 -3.96 -28.37 -7.67
C ALA A 463 -2.51 -27.86 -7.44
N LEU A 464 -1.59 -28.77 -7.12
CA LEU A 464 -0.13 -28.50 -7.07
C LEU A 464 0.70 -29.56 -7.81
N THR A 465 0.05 -30.46 -8.57
CA THR A 465 0.66 -31.50 -9.43
C THR A 465 0.12 -31.42 -10.86
N GLY A 466 -0.11 -30.20 -11.36
CA GLY A 466 -0.55 -29.94 -12.72
C GLY A 466 0.51 -30.23 -13.78
N LEU A 467 0.92 -31.51 -13.92
CA LEU A 467 1.77 -32.00 -15.01
C LEU A 467 1.70 -33.53 -15.23
N LYS A 468 0.52 -34.17 -15.08
CA LYS A 468 0.43 -35.63 -15.35
C LYS A 468 -0.78 -36.16 -16.16
N ARG A 469 -1.56 -35.32 -16.85
CA ARG A 469 -2.74 -35.82 -17.60
C ARG A 469 -2.91 -35.36 -19.05
N ARG A 470 -1.80 -35.06 -19.77
CA ARG A 470 -1.82 -34.85 -21.24
C ARG A 470 -0.67 -35.52 -22.00
N ALA A 471 0.06 -36.44 -21.38
CA ALA A 471 1.19 -37.16 -22.02
C ALA A 471 0.98 -38.68 -22.10
N VAL A 472 -0.25 -39.17 -21.92
CA VAL A 472 -0.57 -40.62 -22.04
C VAL A 472 -1.60 -40.91 -23.14
N GLU A 473 -2.09 -39.89 -23.88
CA GLU A 473 -3.03 -40.08 -25.00
C GLU A 473 -2.67 -39.26 -26.24
N ARG A 474 -1.38 -39.08 -26.53
CA ARG A 474 -0.89 -38.74 -27.87
C ARG A 474 0.43 -39.41 -28.16
#